data_AF-A0A2T6ZEP5-F1
#
_entry.id   AF-A0A2T6ZEP5-F1
#
_cell.length_a   1.000
_cell.length_b   1.000
_cell.length_c   1.000
_cell.angle_alpha   90.00
_cell.angle_beta   90.00
_cell.angle_gamma   90.00
#
_symmetry.space_group_name_H-M   'P 1'
#
loop_
_entity.id
_entity.type
_entity.pdbx_description
1 polymer ?
#
loop_
_entity_poly.entity_id
_entity_poly.type
_entity_poly.pdbx_seq_one_letter_code
_entity_poly.pdbx_strand_id
1 'polypeptide(L)'
;MLDAREVCSGAIGCKGGHIKPNSWELFPKLVAIFGRDKARKLTEFRMGILDKMIAIADAEGVTEECQIRKEEAVDVYFDAESWAIAKSCLDIYLEEFPEEIGKWETYEGEEGRQEFDIPHAKGIIAGPAGALGPARLIHPILARLLSTHPTFTLDSRTPVTSIAPPDSTISPYVAHTLLGEIKATHILRATNGYTANLLPGLTGALLPILRTLTAQSPPTKILFHRNRRWKFHWDQGYDYLTSLPDRTVMFGGGIRQALATEIGTVDDSVVDVRTTIHLPGVQPDNGVDKKVQKIWAGIMGFSGDVLPWIGEASPGISKRLQGTGKEDAMCAACGAAEEVVARVLRVEGAVGVIEVMDVTVERVERAKGWERLVGMFFG
;
A
#
# COMPACT_ATOMS: atom_id res chain seq x y z
N MET A 1 -20.11 8.58 -5.46
CA MET A 1 -18.83 8.40 -4.71
C MET A 1 -18.57 9.69 -3.93
N LEU A 2 -18.23 9.59 -2.65
CA LEU A 2 -17.96 10.73 -1.79
C LEU A 2 -16.49 10.74 -1.40
N ASP A 3 -15.82 11.88 -1.53
CA ASP A 3 -14.45 12.10 -1.05
C ASP A 3 -14.44 13.28 -0.08
N ALA A 4 -13.81 13.10 1.08
CA ALA A 4 -13.72 14.15 2.09
C ALA A 4 -12.87 15.35 1.64
N ARG A 5 -11.96 15.14 0.68
CA ARG A 5 -11.04 16.14 0.15
C ARG A 5 -11.12 16.16 -1.38
N GLU A 6 -10.00 16.34 -2.06
CA GLU A 6 -9.95 16.20 -3.51
C GLU A 6 -9.76 14.74 -3.91
N VAL A 7 -10.26 14.39 -5.09
CA VAL A 7 -10.19 13.04 -5.63
C VAL A 7 -8.73 12.59 -5.72
N CYS A 8 -8.43 11.45 -5.10
CA CYS A 8 -7.09 10.88 -4.97
C CYS A 8 -6.09 11.69 -4.13
N SER A 9 -6.50 12.73 -3.38
CA SER A 9 -5.57 13.55 -2.59
C SER A 9 -5.06 12.86 -1.31
N GLY A 10 -5.59 11.69 -0.96
CA GLY A 10 -5.07 10.88 0.15
C GLY A 10 -3.87 10.03 -0.26
N ALA A 11 -3.74 8.85 0.34
CA ALA A 11 -2.62 7.93 0.11
C ALA A 11 -2.31 7.64 -1.37
N ILE A 12 -3.32 7.65 -2.25
CA ILE A 12 -3.15 7.39 -3.68
C ILE A 12 -2.28 8.48 -4.34
N GLY A 13 -2.57 9.76 -4.07
CA GLY A 13 -1.84 10.90 -4.64
C GLY A 13 -0.49 11.14 -3.99
N CYS A 14 -0.30 10.69 -2.75
CA CYS A 14 0.96 10.90 -2.01
C CYS A 14 2.00 9.79 -2.20
N LYS A 15 1.69 8.70 -2.92
CA LYS A 15 2.58 7.55 -3.10
C LYS A 15 3.62 7.76 -4.20
N GLY A 16 4.81 7.21 -3.99
CA GLY A 16 5.87 7.12 -5.00
C GLY A 16 5.67 5.98 -6.01
N GLY A 17 4.45 5.49 -6.22
CA GLY A 17 4.14 4.60 -7.34
C GLY A 17 4.69 3.16 -7.35
N HIS A 18 5.27 2.67 -6.26
CA HIS A 18 5.88 1.33 -6.22
C HIS A 18 4.83 0.21 -6.29
N ILE A 19 5.02 -0.74 -7.22
CA ILE A 19 4.33 -2.03 -7.29
C ILE A 19 5.38 -3.12 -7.07
N LYS A 20 5.62 -3.46 -5.81
CA LYS A 20 6.59 -4.49 -5.44
C LYS A 20 5.94 -5.44 -4.43
N PRO A 21 5.56 -6.65 -4.85
CA PRO A 21 4.96 -7.62 -3.97
C PRO A 21 5.87 -8.05 -2.80
N ASN A 22 7.20 -7.94 -2.86
CA ASN A 22 8.08 -8.43 -1.78
C ASN A 22 7.73 -9.88 -1.38
N SER A 23 7.47 -10.74 -2.37
CA SER A 23 6.93 -12.09 -2.15
C SER A 23 7.87 -12.95 -1.31
N TRP A 24 9.16 -12.93 -1.65
CA TRP A 24 10.18 -13.69 -0.92
C TRP A 24 10.40 -13.21 0.52
N GLU A 25 10.36 -11.89 0.77
CA GLU A 25 10.56 -11.30 2.10
C GLU A 25 9.42 -11.67 3.05
N LEU A 26 8.19 -11.75 2.53
CA LEU A 26 6.99 -11.96 3.34
C LEU A 26 6.57 -13.43 3.42
N PHE A 27 6.90 -14.27 2.44
CA PHE A 27 6.41 -15.65 2.39
C PHE A 27 6.73 -16.46 3.67
N PRO A 28 7.98 -16.51 4.18
CA PRO A 28 8.27 -17.23 5.43
C PRO A 28 7.48 -16.71 6.64
N LYS A 29 7.28 -15.38 6.73
CA LYS A 29 6.48 -14.75 7.79
C LYS A 29 5.01 -15.15 7.67
N LEU A 30 4.47 -15.20 6.45
CA LEU A 30 3.10 -15.65 6.19
C LEU A 30 2.91 -17.14 6.53
N VAL A 31 3.90 -18.00 6.25
CA VAL A 31 3.86 -19.42 6.62
C VAL A 31 3.78 -19.58 8.12
N ALA A 32 4.58 -18.82 8.88
CA ALA A 32 4.58 -18.88 10.35
C ALA A 32 3.23 -18.46 10.96
N ILE A 33 2.51 -17.53 10.32
CA ILE A 33 1.24 -17.00 10.83
C ILE A 33 0.03 -17.83 10.40
N PHE A 34 -0.01 -18.24 9.12
CA PHE A 34 -1.21 -18.81 8.50
C PHE A 34 -1.08 -20.28 8.08
N GLY A 35 0.13 -20.85 8.18
CA GLY A 35 0.45 -22.13 7.58
C GLY A 35 0.73 -22.02 6.07
N ARG A 36 1.37 -23.06 5.54
CA ARG A 36 1.94 -23.08 4.18
C ARG A 36 0.89 -22.83 3.09
N ASP A 37 -0.22 -23.56 3.10
CA ASP A 37 -1.23 -23.48 2.04
C ASP A 37 -1.84 -22.08 1.88
N LYS A 38 -2.14 -21.42 3.01
CA LYS A 38 -2.72 -20.06 3.02
C LYS A 38 -1.68 -19.02 2.61
N ALA A 39 -0.44 -19.16 3.09
CA ALA A 39 0.67 -18.30 2.71
C ALA A 39 0.96 -18.38 1.21
N ARG A 40 0.88 -19.58 0.62
CA ARG A 40 1.07 -19.81 -0.80
C ARG A 40 0.05 -19.04 -1.64
N LYS A 41 -1.25 -19.26 -1.39
CA LYS A 41 -2.35 -18.55 -2.09
C LYS A 41 -2.23 -17.03 -2.01
N LEU A 42 -1.91 -16.51 -0.83
CA LEU A 42 -1.71 -15.07 -0.63
C LEU A 42 -0.50 -14.55 -1.41
N THR A 43 0.57 -15.32 -1.49
CA THR A 43 1.78 -14.96 -2.21
C THR A 43 1.56 -14.96 -3.72
N GLU A 44 0.90 -15.99 -4.26
CA GLU A 44 0.51 -16.07 -5.68
C GLU A 44 -0.36 -14.89 -6.11
N PHE A 45 -1.35 -14.53 -5.29
CA PHE A 45 -2.17 -13.34 -5.53
C PHE A 45 -1.32 -12.06 -5.63
N ARG A 46 -0.37 -11.90 -4.70
CA ARG A 46 0.49 -10.72 -4.64
C ARG A 46 1.45 -10.65 -5.83
N MET A 47 1.99 -11.79 -6.27
CA MET A 47 2.85 -11.90 -7.45
C MET A 47 2.12 -11.43 -8.73
N GLY A 48 0.83 -11.70 -8.86
CA GLY A 48 0.03 -11.29 -10.02
C GLY A 48 -0.37 -9.80 -10.06
N ILE A 49 -0.14 -9.02 -8.98
CA ILE A 49 -0.64 -7.63 -8.90
C ILE A 49 -0.08 -6.76 -10.03
N LEU A 50 1.19 -6.92 -10.40
CA LEU A 50 1.79 -6.11 -11.44
C LEU A 50 1.13 -6.34 -12.80
N ASP A 51 1.02 -7.59 -13.23
CA ASP A 51 0.42 -7.92 -14.52
C ASP A 51 -1.07 -7.52 -14.56
N LYS A 52 -1.78 -7.65 -13.44
CA LYS A 52 -3.17 -7.14 -13.31
C LYS A 52 -3.24 -5.62 -13.50
N MET A 53 -2.35 -4.86 -12.87
CA MET A 53 -2.34 -3.40 -13.02
C MET A 53 -2.00 -2.98 -14.45
N ILE A 54 -1.11 -3.71 -15.13
CA ILE A 54 -0.81 -3.50 -16.56
C ILE A 54 -2.05 -3.74 -17.40
N ALA A 55 -2.72 -4.88 -17.21
CA ALA A 55 -3.95 -5.20 -17.92
C ALA A 55 -5.06 -4.15 -17.70
N ILE A 56 -5.21 -3.64 -16.47
CA ILE A 56 -6.16 -2.56 -16.17
C ILE A 56 -5.78 -1.29 -16.92
N ALA A 57 -4.54 -0.85 -16.85
CA ALA A 57 -4.10 0.37 -17.53
C ALA A 57 -4.28 0.28 -19.05
N ASP A 58 -3.98 -0.89 -19.64
CA ASP A 58 -4.16 -1.15 -21.07
C ASP A 58 -5.64 -1.14 -21.46
N ALA A 59 -6.50 -1.82 -20.70
CA ALA A 59 -7.95 -1.88 -20.95
C ALA A 59 -8.62 -0.50 -20.80
N GLU A 60 -8.10 0.33 -19.90
CA GLU A 60 -8.56 1.70 -19.69
C GLU A 60 -7.96 2.69 -20.71
N GLY A 61 -6.95 2.28 -21.48
CA GLY A 61 -6.27 3.13 -22.47
C GLY A 61 -5.39 4.21 -21.85
N VAL A 62 -4.87 4.00 -20.64
CA VAL A 62 -4.16 5.01 -19.83
C VAL A 62 -2.71 4.62 -19.51
N THR A 63 -2.18 3.59 -20.16
CA THR A 63 -0.83 3.05 -19.92
C THR A 63 0.26 4.13 -19.96
N GLU A 64 0.24 4.99 -20.98
CA GLU A 64 1.19 6.10 -21.12
C GLU A 64 0.98 7.20 -20.06
N GLU A 65 -0.28 7.54 -19.77
CA GLU A 65 -0.62 8.60 -18.81
C GLU A 65 -0.24 8.20 -17.38
N CYS A 66 -0.59 6.98 -16.99
CA CYS A 66 -0.28 6.43 -15.68
C CYS A 66 1.17 5.94 -15.57
N GLN A 67 1.92 5.91 -16.68
CA GLN A 67 3.33 5.55 -16.73
C GLN A 67 3.60 4.17 -16.12
N ILE A 68 2.66 3.23 -16.30
CA ILE A 68 2.83 1.88 -15.78
C ILE A 68 3.95 1.17 -16.54
N ARG A 69 4.85 0.52 -15.80
CA ARG A 69 6.03 -0.10 -16.39
C ARG A 69 6.58 -1.22 -15.53
N LYS A 70 7.18 -2.20 -16.18
CA LYS A 70 8.02 -3.21 -15.53
C LYS A 70 9.41 -2.62 -15.28
N GLU A 71 9.96 -2.92 -14.13
CA GLU A 71 11.24 -2.42 -13.63
C GLU A 71 11.93 -3.51 -12.82
N GLU A 72 13.20 -3.28 -12.53
CA GLU A 72 13.97 -4.07 -11.60
C GLU A 72 13.88 -3.47 -10.19
N ALA A 73 13.56 -4.29 -9.19
CA ALA A 73 13.76 -3.93 -7.80
C ALA A 73 15.13 -4.36 -7.32
N VAL A 74 15.82 -3.46 -6.64
CA VAL A 74 17.13 -3.67 -6.04
C VAL A 74 17.02 -3.45 -4.54
N ASP A 75 17.10 -4.52 -3.76
CA ASP A 75 17.14 -4.50 -2.31
C ASP A 75 18.59 -4.57 -1.85
N VAL A 76 19.09 -3.49 -1.27
CA VAL A 76 20.46 -3.39 -0.77
C VAL A 76 20.48 -3.55 0.73
N TYR A 77 21.36 -4.42 1.22
CA TYR A 77 21.55 -4.69 2.64
C TYR A 77 22.89 -4.13 3.11
N PHE A 78 22.88 -3.29 4.14
CA PHE A 78 24.10 -2.69 4.70
C PHE A 78 24.61 -3.41 5.96
N ASP A 79 23.81 -4.30 6.52
CA ASP A 79 24.14 -5.11 7.68
C ASP A 79 24.24 -6.61 7.32
N ALA A 80 25.13 -7.34 8.00
CA ALA A 80 25.42 -8.74 7.68
C ALA A 80 24.34 -9.71 8.17
N GLU A 81 23.68 -9.40 9.30
CA GLU A 81 22.59 -10.21 9.86
C GLU A 81 21.35 -10.10 8.97
N SER A 82 20.94 -8.87 8.66
CA SER A 82 19.82 -8.62 7.75
C SER A 82 20.04 -9.25 6.36
N TRP A 83 21.28 -9.24 5.86
CA TRP A 83 21.64 -9.91 4.62
C TRP A 83 21.47 -11.44 4.69
N ALA A 84 21.96 -12.06 5.76
CA ALA A 84 21.82 -13.51 5.95
C ALA A 84 20.35 -13.93 6.03
N ILE A 85 19.53 -13.16 6.74
CA ILE A 85 18.07 -13.37 6.83
C ILE A 85 17.44 -13.24 5.45
N ALA A 86 17.76 -12.18 4.70
CA ALA A 86 17.19 -11.94 3.38
C ALA A 86 17.45 -13.07 2.39
N LYS A 87 18.69 -13.58 2.36
CA LYS A 87 19.04 -14.77 1.56
C LYS A 87 18.24 -15.99 1.96
N SER A 88 18.15 -16.28 3.26
CA SER A 88 17.39 -17.43 3.74
C SER A 88 15.90 -17.31 3.37
N CYS A 89 15.31 -16.11 3.45
CA CYS A 89 13.95 -15.89 2.99
C CYS A 89 13.79 -16.12 1.48
N LEU A 90 14.76 -15.69 0.67
CA LEU A 90 14.76 -15.94 -0.76
C LEU A 90 14.87 -17.43 -1.08
N ASP A 91 15.76 -18.16 -0.41
CA ASP A 91 15.94 -19.61 -0.61
C ASP A 91 14.62 -20.37 -0.31
N ILE A 92 14.00 -20.10 0.84
CA ILE A 92 12.71 -20.71 1.23
C ILE A 92 11.61 -20.40 0.19
N TYR A 93 11.60 -19.18 -0.33
CA TYR A 93 10.64 -18.77 -1.35
C TYR A 93 10.88 -19.50 -2.67
N LEU A 94 12.12 -19.60 -3.15
CA LEU A 94 12.44 -20.27 -4.41
C LEU A 94 12.25 -21.79 -4.33
N GLU A 95 12.40 -22.40 -3.15
CA GLU A 95 12.02 -23.79 -2.91
C GLU A 95 10.51 -24.03 -3.07
N GLU A 96 9.68 -23.10 -2.59
CA GLU A 96 8.21 -23.20 -2.69
C GLU A 96 7.68 -22.83 -4.09
N PHE A 97 8.34 -21.90 -4.77
CA PHE A 97 7.95 -21.38 -6.10
C PHE A 97 9.07 -21.59 -7.13
N PRO A 98 9.29 -22.83 -7.61
CA PRO A 98 10.34 -23.11 -8.59
C PRO A 98 10.24 -22.31 -9.89
N GLU A 99 9.04 -21.87 -10.27
CA GLU A 99 8.79 -21.01 -11.44
C GLU A 99 9.36 -19.59 -11.33
N GLU A 100 9.81 -19.20 -10.13
CA GLU A 100 10.47 -17.92 -9.84
C GLU A 100 11.99 -18.02 -9.90
N ILE A 101 12.54 -19.24 -9.99
CA ILE A 101 13.97 -19.46 -10.16
C ILE A 101 14.43 -18.79 -11.45
N GLY A 102 15.52 -18.02 -11.37
CA GLY A 102 16.08 -17.26 -12.48
C GLY A 102 15.43 -15.89 -12.72
N LYS A 103 14.36 -15.53 -11.98
CA LYS A 103 13.83 -14.15 -11.96
C LYS A 103 14.50 -13.28 -10.88
N TRP A 104 15.18 -13.91 -9.93
CA TRP A 104 15.83 -13.27 -8.80
C TRP A 104 17.33 -13.54 -8.83
N GLU A 105 18.11 -12.51 -8.56
CA GLU A 105 19.58 -12.57 -8.54
C GLU A 105 20.09 -12.04 -7.21
N THR A 106 21.15 -12.67 -6.70
CA THR A 106 21.85 -12.24 -5.49
C THR A 106 23.27 -11.81 -5.83
N TYR A 107 23.70 -10.71 -5.21
CA TYR A 107 25.05 -10.19 -5.39
C TYR A 107 25.71 -9.98 -4.03
N GLU A 108 26.98 -10.35 -3.92
CA GLU A 108 27.77 -10.21 -2.69
C GLU A 108 29.17 -9.68 -2.96
N GLY A 109 29.81 -9.19 -1.90
CA GLY A 109 31.21 -8.80 -1.94
C GLY A 109 31.47 -7.63 -2.88
N GLU A 110 32.61 -7.68 -3.56
CA GLU A 110 33.07 -6.59 -4.42
C GLU A 110 32.28 -6.50 -5.72
N GLU A 111 31.83 -7.65 -6.25
CA GLU A 111 31.04 -7.73 -7.49
C GLU A 111 29.74 -6.92 -7.39
N GLY A 112 28.94 -7.16 -6.35
CA GLY A 112 27.69 -6.42 -6.15
C GLY A 112 27.91 -4.93 -5.89
N ARG A 113 29.00 -4.55 -5.21
CA ARG A 113 29.32 -3.14 -4.96
C ARG A 113 29.67 -2.39 -6.24
N GLN A 114 30.41 -3.04 -7.13
CA GLN A 114 30.82 -2.45 -8.40
C GLN A 114 29.67 -2.39 -9.41
N GLU A 115 28.87 -3.45 -9.52
CA GLU A 115 27.73 -3.51 -10.45
C GLU A 115 26.67 -2.42 -10.14
N PHE A 116 26.42 -2.17 -8.85
CA PHE A 116 25.39 -1.23 -8.42
C PHE A 116 25.91 0.13 -7.94
N ASP A 117 27.23 0.37 -7.93
CA ASP A 117 27.88 1.57 -7.37
C ASP A 117 27.37 1.91 -5.96
N ILE A 118 27.20 0.88 -5.11
CA ILE A 118 26.78 1.05 -3.71
C ILE A 118 27.90 0.59 -2.79
N PRO A 119 28.77 1.53 -2.34
CA PRO A 119 29.78 1.23 -1.35
C PRO A 119 29.15 0.66 -0.07
N HIS A 120 29.88 -0.22 0.59
CA HIS A 120 29.50 -0.84 1.87
C HIS A 120 28.31 -1.81 1.84
N ALA A 121 27.69 -2.07 0.68
CA ALA A 121 26.71 -3.14 0.56
C ALA A 121 27.31 -4.48 1.05
N LYS A 122 26.51 -5.20 1.85
CA LYS A 122 26.81 -6.57 2.33
C LYS A 122 26.23 -7.60 1.38
N GLY A 123 25.06 -7.31 0.83
CA GLY A 123 24.49 -8.04 -0.29
C GLY A 123 23.34 -7.30 -0.92
N ILE A 124 22.95 -7.78 -2.11
CA ILE A 124 21.90 -7.19 -2.93
C ILE A 124 21.02 -8.32 -3.45
N ILE A 125 19.70 -8.12 -3.42
CA ILE A 125 18.74 -8.95 -4.15
C ILE A 125 18.12 -8.10 -5.26
N ALA A 126 18.24 -8.56 -6.49
CA ALA A 126 17.60 -7.95 -7.66
C ALA A 126 16.49 -8.85 -8.21
N GLY A 127 15.40 -8.27 -8.71
CA GLY A 127 14.32 -9.04 -9.31
C GLY A 127 13.14 -8.22 -9.83
N PRO A 128 12.04 -8.86 -10.24
CA PRO A 128 10.95 -8.21 -10.95
C PRO A 128 10.12 -7.28 -10.06
N ALA A 129 9.76 -6.13 -10.61
CA ALA A 129 8.84 -5.18 -9.98
C ALA A 129 8.16 -4.30 -11.04
N GLY A 130 7.22 -3.44 -10.65
CA GLY A 130 6.65 -2.43 -11.58
C GLY A 130 6.22 -1.14 -10.91
N ALA A 131 6.10 -0.05 -11.64
CA ALA A 131 5.80 1.26 -11.08
C ALA A 131 4.70 1.90 -11.90
N LEU A 132 3.86 2.71 -11.27
CA LEU A 132 2.83 3.51 -11.93
C LEU A 132 2.54 4.77 -11.12
N GLY A 133 2.01 5.81 -11.75
CA GLY A 133 1.43 6.98 -11.09
C GLY A 133 -0.01 6.71 -10.67
N PRO A 134 -0.32 6.47 -9.37
CA PRO A 134 -1.63 5.93 -8.99
C PRO A 134 -2.78 6.90 -9.26
N ALA A 135 -2.59 8.19 -8.96
CA ALA A 135 -3.60 9.20 -9.30
C ALA A 135 -3.83 9.31 -10.83
N ARG A 136 -2.76 9.14 -11.62
CA ARG A 136 -2.81 9.17 -13.09
C ARG A 136 -3.48 7.92 -13.69
N LEU A 137 -3.54 6.82 -12.95
CA LEU A 137 -4.38 5.67 -13.31
C LEU A 137 -5.85 5.96 -13.00
N ILE A 138 -6.15 6.53 -11.82
CA ILE A 138 -7.52 6.62 -11.32
C ILE A 138 -8.29 7.82 -11.90
N HIS A 139 -7.66 8.97 -12.12
CA HIS A 139 -8.34 10.17 -12.61
C HIS A 139 -9.03 9.94 -13.98
N PRO A 140 -8.39 9.34 -14.99
CA PRO A 140 -9.07 9.08 -16.27
C PRO A 140 -10.22 8.07 -16.13
N ILE A 141 -10.06 7.05 -15.30
CA ILE A 141 -11.13 6.05 -15.02
C ILE A 141 -12.36 6.77 -14.46
N LEU A 142 -12.18 7.64 -13.47
CA LEU A 142 -13.27 8.41 -12.88
C LEU A 142 -13.90 9.39 -13.86
N ALA A 143 -13.08 10.07 -14.67
CA ALA A 143 -13.58 10.96 -15.73
C ALA A 143 -14.44 10.20 -16.75
N ARG A 144 -14.02 9.00 -17.13
CA ARG A 144 -14.80 8.11 -18.00
C ARG A 144 -16.10 7.66 -17.34
N LEU A 145 -16.06 7.25 -16.06
CA LEU A 145 -17.28 6.88 -15.33
C LEU A 145 -18.30 8.03 -15.30
N LEU A 146 -17.84 9.26 -15.02
CA LEU A 146 -18.69 10.45 -15.04
C LEU A 146 -19.29 10.76 -16.41
N SER A 147 -18.54 10.54 -17.50
CA SER A 147 -19.03 10.81 -18.85
C SER A 147 -19.93 9.71 -19.42
N THR A 148 -19.74 8.47 -18.99
CA THR A 148 -20.44 7.30 -19.56
C THR A 148 -21.61 6.82 -18.72
N HIS A 149 -21.65 7.12 -17.42
CA HIS A 149 -22.70 6.66 -16.50
C HIS A 149 -23.42 7.87 -15.89
N PRO A 150 -24.59 8.28 -16.44
CA PRO A 150 -25.37 9.41 -15.92
C PRO A 150 -25.82 9.25 -14.45
N THR A 151 -25.82 8.01 -13.95
CA THR A 151 -26.18 7.66 -12.57
C THR A 151 -24.98 7.66 -11.61
N PHE A 152 -23.75 7.81 -12.12
CA PHE A 152 -22.55 7.91 -11.31
C PHE A 152 -22.27 9.38 -10.98
N THR A 153 -22.32 9.72 -9.70
CA THR A 153 -21.89 11.04 -9.21
C THR A 153 -20.59 10.92 -8.42
N LEU A 154 -19.79 11.99 -8.43
CA LEU A 154 -18.56 12.12 -7.66
C LEU A 154 -18.55 13.47 -6.95
N ASP A 155 -18.72 13.43 -5.63
CA ASP A 155 -18.77 14.62 -4.79
C ASP A 155 -17.48 14.70 -3.97
N SER A 156 -16.56 15.55 -4.43
CA SER A 156 -15.34 15.91 -3.69
C SER A 156 -15.66 16.91 -2.57
N ARG A 157 -14.75 17.06 -1.60
CA ARG A 157 -14.89 17.94 -0.44
C ARG A 157 -16.20 17.72 0.34
N THR A 158 -16.67 16.47 0.35
CA THR A 158 -17.94 16.05 0.94
C THR A 158 -17.65 14.98 2.00
N PRO A 159 -17.11 15.38 3.17
CA PRO A 159 -16.80 14.44 4.24
C PRO A 159 -18.08 13.83 4.82
N VAL A 160 -18.10 12.50 4.87
CA VAL A 160 -19.09 11.76 5.67
C VAL A 160 -18.67 11.83 7.13
N THR A 161 -19.51 12.42 7.97
CA THR A 161 -19.22 12.66 9.40
C THR A 161 -19.80 11.58 10.30
N SER A 162 -20.90 10.96 9.89
CA SER A 162 -21.50 9.82 10.58
C SER A 162 -22.37 9.00 9.62
N ILE A 163 -22.66 7.76 10.01
CA ILE A 163 -23.56 6.86 9.28
C ILE A 163 -24.55 6.31 10.29
N ALA A 164 -25.83 6.60 10.10
CA ALA A 164 -26.90 6.08 10.92
C ALA A 164 -27.11 4.57 10.65
N PRO A 165 -27.53 3.81 11.68
CA PRO A 165 -27.90 2.41 11.51
C PRO A 165 -29.15 2.25 10.62
N PRO A 166 -29.37 1.05 10.06
CA PRO A 166 -30.56 0.69 9.32
C PRO A 166 -31.87 1.03 10.04
N ASP A 167 -32.62 2.00 9.53
CA ASP A 167 -33.97 2.36 10.02
C ASP A 167 -35.11 1.74 9.18
N SER A 168 -34.80 1.24 7.98
CA SER A 168 -35.76 0.71 7.02
C SER A 168 -35.21 -0.48 6.23
N THR A 169 -36.10 -1.26 5.62
CA THR A 169 -35.76 -2.40 4.76
C THR A 169 -35.38 -2.02 3.32
N ILE A 170 -35.61 -0.76 2.90
CA ILE A 170 -35.46 -0.30 1.50
C ILE A 170 -34.17 0.51 1.30
N SER A 171 -33.81 1.39 2.24
CA SER A 171 -32.56 2.15 2.24
C SER A 171 -32.03 2.20 3.67
N PRO A 172 -31.37 1.12 4.13
CA PRO A 172 -30.91 1.01 5.49
C PRO A 172 -30.02 2.19 5.92
N TYR A 173 -29.03 2.60 5.12
CA TYR A 173 -28.05 3.55 5.63
C TYR A 173 -28.39 5.00 5.30
N VAL A 174 -28.18 5.87 6.28
CA VAL A 174 -28.15 7.33 6.09
C VAL A 174 -26.74 7.82 6.39
N ALA A 175 -26.03 8.27 5.37
CA ALA A 175 -24.74 8.93 5.51
C ALA A 175 -24.97 10.44 5.70
N HIS A 176 -24.45 10.99 6.79
CA HIS A 176 -24.52 12.42 7.07
C HIS A 176 -23.27 13.13 6.57
N THR A 177 -23.48 14.25 5.88
CA THR A 177 -22.43 15.14 5.41
C THR A 177 -22.76 16.57 5.83
N LEU A 178 -21.81 17.50 5.68
CA LEU A 178 -22.08 18.92 5.91
C LEU A 178 -23.07 19.53 4.90
N LEU A 179 -23.27 18.88 3.75
CA LEU A 179 -24.16 19.34 2.68
C LEU A 179 -25.56 18.72 2.76
N GLY A 180 -25.77 17.76 3.66
CA GLY A 180 -27.04 17.07 3.83
C GLY A 180 -26.88 15.55 4.01
N GLU A 181 -28.00 14.86 3.95
CA GLU A 181 -28.11 13.43 4.15
C GLU A 181 -28.17 12.68 2.81
N ILE A 182 -27.50 11.54 2.75
CA ILE A 182 -27.52 10.65 1.60
C ILE A 182 -28.03 9.29 2.05
N LYS A 183 -29.14 8.84 1.46
CA LYS A 183 -29.71 7.51 1.72
C LYS A 183 -29.09 6.51 0.77
N ALA A 184 -28.66 5.37 1.31
CA ALA A 184 -28.02 4.31 0.54
C ALA A 184 -28.48 2.93 1.02
N THR A 185 -28.58 2.01 0.07
CA THR A 185 -28.85 0.60 0.39
C THR A 185 -27.58 -0.13 0.83
N HIS A 186 -26.44 0.24 0.26
CA HIS A 186 -25.13 -0.36 0.56
C HIS A 186 -24.12 0.78 0.75
N ILE A 187 -23.17 0.59 1.65
CA ILE A 187 -22.04 1.49 1.82
C ILE A 187 -20.74 0.69 1.62
N LEU A 188 -19.93 1.13 0.67
CA LEU A 188 -18.56 0.65 0.50
C LEU A 188 -17.57 1.69 1.03
N ARG A 189 -16.78 1.31 2.02
CA ARG A 189 -15.74 2.13 2.64
C ARG A 189 -14.38 1.77 2.06
N ALA A 190 -13.77 2.75 1.40
CA ALA A 190 -12.41 2.67 0.88
C ALA A 190 -11.56 3.86 1.40
N THR A 191 -11.72 4.22 2.68
CA THR A 191 -11.10 5.42 3.28
C THR A 191 -9.74 5.14 3.93
N ASN A 192 -9.14 3.97 3.67
CA ASN A 192 -7.76 3.63 4.08
C ASN A 192 -7.52 3.87 5.59
N GLY A 193 -6.47 4.59 5.99
CA GLY A 193 -6.15 4.85 7.40
C GLY A 193 -7.23 5.61 8.18
N TYR A 194 -8.17 6.25 7.49
CA TYR A 194 -9.29 6.97 8.12
C TYR A 194 -10.49 6.06 8.42
N THR A 195 -10.45 4.79 8.03
CA THR A 195 -11.61 3.90 8.11
C THR A 195 -12.10 3.69 9.55
N ALA A 196 -11.18 3.64 10.51
CA ALA A 196 -11.53 3.46 11.93
C ALA A 196 -12.34 4.63 12.51
N ASN A 197 -12.33 5.83 11.89
CA ASN A 197 -13.09 6.99 12.36
C ASN A 197 -14.61 6.76 12.31
N LEU A 198 -15.08 6.03 11.29
CA LEU A 198 -16.51 5.70 11.15
C LEU A 198 -16.82 4.23 11.52
N LEU A 199 -15.79 3.43 11.83
CA LEU A 199 -15.87 2.04 12.34
C LEU A 199 -15.06 1.91 13.64
N PRO A 200 -15.58 2.41 14.77
CA PRO A 200 -14.83 2.46 16.03
C PRO A 200 -14.50 1.10 16.64
N GLY A 201 -14.99 -0.03 16.10
CA GLY A 201 -14.51 -1.36 16.45
C GLY A 201 -13.11 -1.65 15.93
N LEU A 202 -12.66 -0.94 14.88
CA LEU A 202 -11.32 -1.09 14.31
C LEU A 202 -10.25 -0.27 15.03
N THR A 203 -10.64 0.62 15.96
CA THR A 203 -9.70 1.43 16.73
C THR A 203 -8.71 0.54 17.49
N GLY A 204 -7.42 0.84 17.35
CA GLY A 204 -6.33 0.05 17.94
C GLY A 204 -5.93 -1.17 17.12
N ALA A 205 -6.72 -1.54 16.11
CA ALA A 205 -6.46 -2.68 15.23
C ALA A 205 -6.13 -2.23 13.78
N LEU A 206 -6.67 -1.10 13.33
CA LEU A 206 -6.27 -0.38 12.13
C LEU A 206 -5.71 0.99 12.53
N LEU A 207 -4.45 1.23 12.23
CA LEU A 207 -3.71 2.42 12.63
C LEU A 207 -3.36 3.26 11.40
N PRO A 208 -3.74 4.55 11.37
CA PRO A 208 -3.19 5.47 10.39
C PRO A 208 -1.70 5.71 10.72
N ILE A 209 -0.86 5.67 9.70
CA ILE A 209 0.57 5.99 9.82
C ILE A 209 0.89 7.05 8.77
N LEU A 210 1.33 8.22 9.23
CA LEU A 210 1.87 9.27 8.38
C LEU A 210 3.17 8.78 7.72
N ARG A 211 3.36 9.03 6.43
CA ARG A 211 4.58 8.66 5.72
C ARG A 211 5.04 9.82 4.84
N THR A 212 6.31 10.16 4.95
CA THR A 212 6.93 11.26 4.20
C THR A 212 7.57 10.78 2.91
N LEU A 213 7.41 11.58 1.85
CA LEU A 213 8.06 11.40 0.56
C LEU A 213 8.66 12.73 0.11
N THR A 214 9.79 12.65 -0.59
CA THR A 214 10.51 13.79 -1.16
C THR A 214 10.66 13.62 -2.66
N ALA A 215 10.74 14.73 -3.37
CA ALA A 215 11.15 14.77 -4.77
C ALA A 215 12.47 15.54 -4.90
N GLN A 216 13.41 14.96 -5.63
CA GLN A 216 14.72 15.52 -5.90
C GLN A 216 14.96 15.67 -7.40
N SER A 217 15.93 16.51 -7.73
CA SER A 217 16.39 16.70 -9.09
C SER A 217 16.84 15.38 -9.73
N PRO A 218 16.70 15.27 -11.07
CA PRO A 218 17.24 14.13 -11.81
C PRO A 218 18.69 13.81 -11.45
N PRO A 219 19.02 12.55 -11.12
CA PRO A 219 20.41 12.14 -10.92
C PRO A 219 21.28 12.41 -12.15
N THR A 220 22.59 12.36 -12.01
CA THR A 220 23.52 12.25 -13.16
C THR A 220 24.01 10.83 -13.34
N LYS A 221 24.05 10.04 -12.26
CA LYS A 221 24.46 8.63 -12.30
C LYS A 221 23.40 7.74 -12.96
N ILE A 222 23.80 7.07 -14.04
CA ILE A 222 22.97 6.16 -14.87
C ILE A 222 22.26 5.08 -14.06
N LEU A 223 22.88 4.58 -12.98
CA LEU A 223 22.32 3.52 -12.15
C LEU A 223 20.98 3.91 -11.51
N PHE A 224 20.81 5.20 -11.17
CA PHE A 224 19.54 5.71 -10.65
C PHE A 224 18.54 6.10 -11.75
N HIS A 225 18.83 5.78 -13.02
CA HIS A 225 17.96 6.01 -14.18
C HIS A 225 17.49 4.73 -14.89
N ARG A 226 18.12 3.58 -14.64
CA ARG A 226 17.92 2.33 -15.42
C ARG A 226 16.65 1.55 -15.07
N ASN A 227 15.44 2.15 -15.11
CA ASN A 227 14.19 1.44 -14.76
C ASN A 227 14.34 0.58 -13.48
N ARG A 228 15.06 1.13 -12.50
CA ARG A 228 15.40 0.50 -11.24
C ARG A 228 14.71 1.27 -10.12
N ARG A 229 14.17 0.53 -9.17
CA ARG A 229 13.84 1.06 -7.85
C ARG A 229 14.75 0.44 -6.82
N TRP A 230 14.87 1.13 -5.71
CA TRP A 230 15.79 0.77 -4.66
C TRP A 230 15.06 0.67 -3.34
N LYS A 231 15.45 -0.31 -2.55
CA LYS A 231 15.13 -0.39 -1.13
C LYS A 231 16.45 -0.55 -0.39
N PHE A 232 16.76 0.40 0.47
CA PHE A 232 17.98 0.47 1.26
C PHE A 232 17.66 -0.01 2.67
N HIS A 233 18.07 -1.23 3.00
CA HIS A 233 17.85 -1.85 4.30
C HIS A 233 19.02 -1.53 5.23
N TRP A 234 18.70 -0.87 6.33
CA TRP A 234 19.64 -0.48 7.37
C TRP A 234 19.69 -1.55 8.47
N ASP A 235 20.44 -1.27 9.54
CA ASP A 235 20.39 -2.08 10.78
C ASP A 235 18.94 -2.31 11.22
N GLN A 236 18.11 -1.25 11.14
CA GLN A 236 16.68 -1.31 11.39
C GLN A 236 15.92 -0.38 10.45
N GLY A 237 14.88 -0.91 9.81
CA GLY A 237 14.04 -0.19 8.86
C GLY A 237 14.70 -0.03 7.48
N TYR A 238 13.98 0.65 6.58
CA TYR A 238 14.44 0.87 5.22
C TYR A 238 13.98 2.21 4.67
N ASP A 239 14.73 2.72 3.71
CA ASP A 239 14.31 3.80 2.82
C ASP A 239 14.18 3.26 1.40
N TYR A 240 13.41 3.93 0.56
CA TYR A 240 13.12 3.48 -0.79
C TYR A 240 13.14 4.62 -1.79
N LEU A 241 13.60 4.30 -3.00
CA LEU A 241 13.82 5.25 -4.09
C LEU A 241 13.18 4.71 -5.37
N THR A 242 12.43 5.55 -6.07
CA THR A 242 12.09 5.32 -7.47
C THR A 242 12.43 6.55 -8.30
N SER A 243 12.68 6.34 -9.57
CA SER A 243 12.83 7.41 -10.54
C SER A 243 11.64 7.42 -11.48
N LEU A 244 11.06 8.61 -11.68
CA LEU A 244 10.01 8.83 -12.67
C LEU A 244 10.59 8.83 -14.09
N PRO A 245 9.76 8.69 -15.14
CA PRO A 245 10.23 8.75 -16.53
C PRO A 245 10.94 10.06 -16.90
N ASP A 246 10.57 11.19 -16.26
CA ASP A 246 11.27 12.48 -16.40
C ASP A 246 12.58 12.56 -15.59
N ARG A 247 12.99 11.44 -14.99
CA ARG A 247 14.15 11.23 -14.11
C ARG A 247 14.04 11.87 -12.73
N THR A 248 12.92 12.52 -12.37
CA THR A 248 12.70 13.00 -11.00
C THR A 248 12.82 11.84 -10.03
N VAL A 249 13.63 12.00 -9.00
CA VAL A 249 13.79 10.99 -7.94
C VAL A 249 12.73 11.22 -6.89
N MET A 250 12.03 10.16 -6.53
CA MET A 250 11.14 10.12 -5.37
C MET A 250 11.80 9.28 -4.29
N PHE A 251 12.06 9.88 -3.13
CA PHE A 251 12.73 9.21 -2.01
C PHE A 251 11.89 9.28 -0.75
N GLY A 252 11.57 8.12 -0.18
CA GLY A 252 10.68 7.98 0.97
C GLY A 252 11.18 6.94 1.94
N GLY A 253 10.65 6.94 3.16
CA GLY A 253 11.22 6.12 4.23
C GLY A 253 11.12 6.84 5.57
N GLY A 254 12.18 6.83 6.37
CA GLY A 254 12.22 7.60 7.61
C GLY A 254 11.37 7.07 8.77
N ILE A 255 10.75 5.88 8.64
CA ILE A 255 9.76 5.43 9.62
C ILE A 255 10.38 5.23 11.00
N ARG A 256 11.63 4.76 11.07
CA ARG A 256 12.33 4.57 12.32
C ARG A 256 12.56 5.88 13.06
N GLN A 257 12.82 6.94 12.32
CA GLN A 257 13.14 8.25 12.85
C GLN A 257 11.90 8.89 13.49
N ALA A 258 10.71 8.57 12.98
CA ALA A 258 9.48 9.25 13.38
C ALA A 258 8.34 8.34 13.84
N LEU A 259 8.52 7.02 14.01
CA LEU A 259 7.41 6.10 14.27
C LEU A 259 6.49 6.55 15.41
N ALA A 260 7.08 7.01 16.52
CA ALA A 260 6.33 7.43 17.70
C ALA A 260 5.39 8.63 17.47
N THR A 261 5.63 9.46 16.45
CA THR A 261 4.74 10.57 16.06
C THR A 261 3.97 10.29 14.78
N GLU A 262 4.44 9.37 13.92
CA GLU A 262 3.75 9.02 12.69
C GLU A 262 2.56 8.08 12.95
N ILE A 263 2.65 7.17 13.93
CA ILE A 263 1.54 6.29 14.31
C ILE A 263 0.40 7.10 14.91
N GLY A 264 -0.82 6.86 14.43
CA GLY A 264 -2.03 7.52 14.90
C GLY A 264 -2.26 8.90 14.30
N THR A 265 -1.29 9.44 13.54
CA THR A 265 -1.43 10.74 12.89
C THR A 265 -2.35 10.67 11.69
N VAL A 266 -3.34 11.57 11.67
CA VAL A 266 -4.37 11.68 10.63
C VAL A 266 -4.32 13.01 9.86
N ASP A 267 -3.40 13.90 10.23
CA ASP A 267 -3.12 15.16 9.54
C ASP A 267 -1.87 15.00 8.66
N ASP A 268 -2.08 14.88 7.35
CA ASP A 268 -1.02 14.83 6.33
C ASP A 268 -0.72 16.20 5.70
N SER A 269 -1.24 17.29 6.26
CA SER A 269 -0.84 18.66 5.89
C SER A 269 0.53 19.06 6.46
N VAL A 270 1.02 18.28 7.43
CA VAL A 270 2.32 18.44 8.08
C VAL A 270 3.22 17.24 7.82
N VAL A 271 4.53 17.50 7.84
CA VAL A 271 5.58 16.47 7.73
C VAL A 271 6.34 16.40 9.05
N ASP A 272 6.80 15.21 9.44
CA ASP A 272 7.62 15.07 10.65
C ASP A 272 9.03 15.64 10.39
N VAL A 273 9.51 16.49 11.30
CA VAL A 273 10.81 17.15 11.18
C VAL A 273 11.97 16.17 11.08
N ARG A 274 11.90 15.01 11.75
CA ARG A 274 12.97 14.00 11.73
C ARG A 274 13.04 13.31 10.38
N THR A 275 11.88 12.98 9.77
CA THR A 275 11.87 12.43 8.40
C THR A 275 12.35 13.45 7.37
N THR A 276 12.01 14.73 7.56
CA THR A 276 12.43 15.83 6.69
C THR A 276 13.93 16.02 6.66
N ILE A 277 14.61 15.81 7.80
CA ILE A 277 16.08 15.86 7.89
C ILE A 277 16.72 14.56 7.41
N HIS A 278 16.12 13.41 7.75
CA HIS A 278 16.64 12.08 7.44
C HIS A 278 16.74 11.83 5.94
N LEU A 279 15.65 11.98 5.19
CA LEU A 279 15.57 11.56 3.79
C LEU A 279 16.65 12.22 2.91
N PRO A 280 16.89 13.54 2.96
CA PRO A 280 17.96 14.14 2.18
C PRO A 280 19.35 13.73 2.69
N GLY A 281 19.51 13.48 3.99
CA GLY A 281 20.78 13.08 4.58
C GLY A 281 21.24 11.70 4.12
N VAL A 282 20.34 10.72 4.13
CA VAL A 282 20.67 9.30 3.84
C VAL A 282 20.52 8.90 2.38
N GLN A 283 20.03 9.80 1.52
CA GLN A 283 19.97 9.52 0.09
C GLN A 283 21.36 9.14 -0.45
N PRO A 284 21.49 8.05 -1.23
CA PRO A 284 22.78 7.67 -1.82
C PRO A 284 23.29 8.76 -2.76
N ASP A 285 24.61 8.84 -2.92
CA ASP A 285 25.21 9.77 -3.87
C ASP A 285 24.82 9.38 -5.30
N ASN A 286 23.99 10.22 -5.89
CA ASN A 286 23.43 10.06 -7.22
C ASN A 286 24.00 11.09 -8.22
N GLY A 287 25.08 11.79 -7.81
CA GLY A 287 25.86 12.72 -8.62
C GLY A 287 25.22 14.10 -8.83
N VAL A 288 24.19 14.46 -8.04
CA VAL A 288 23.62 15.82 -7.99
C VAL A 288 23.53 16.32 -6.56
N ASP A 289 23.43 17.64 -6.40
CA ASP A 289 23.14 18.25 -5.11
C ASP A 289 21.82 17.68 -4.55
N LYS A 290 21.81 17.28 -3.28
CA LYS A 290 20.71 16.59 -2.60
C LYS A 290 19.54 17.53 -2.25
N LYS A 291 19.34 18.56 -3.07
CA LYS A 291 18.32 19.58 -2.88
C LYS A 291 16.94 18.96 -3.07
N VAL A 292 16.16 18.99 -1.99
CA VAL A 292 14.74 18.64 -2.02
C VAL A 292 13.98 19.71 -2.79
N GLN A 293 13.30 19.31 -3.86
CA GLN A 293 12.42 20.19 -4.63
C GLN A 293 11.05 20.29 -3.98
N LYS A 294 10.52 19.15 -3.51
CA LYS A 294 9.24 19.06 -2.81
C LYS A 294 9.33 18.00 -1.71
N ILE A 295 8.56 18.23 -0.65
CA ILE A 295 8.33 17.28 0.43
C ILE A 295 6.84 17.28 0.75
N TRP A 296 6.28 16.12 0.99
CA TRP A 296 4.88 15.96 1.37
C TRP A 296 4.72 14.70 2.21
N ALA A 297 3.55 14.56 2.82
CA ALA A 297 3.17 13.36 3.54
C ALA A 297 1.88 12.76 2.99
N GLY A 298 1.63 11.51 3.37
CA GLY A 298 0.34 10.85 3.17
C GLY A 298 0.10 9.84 4.27
N ILE A 299 -1.17 9.50 4.48
CA ILE A 299 -1.57 8.55 5.54
C ILE A 299 -1.88 7.18 4.95
N MET A 300 -1.20 6.16 5.46
CA MET A 300 -1.46 4.77 5.14
C MET A 300 -2.12 4.06 6.32
N GLY A 301 -3.17 3.29 6.07
CA GLY A 301 -3.76 2.42 7.07
C GLY A 301 -2.97 1.12 7.17
N PHE A 302 -2.50 0.80 8.37
CA PHE A 302 -1.88 -0.48 8.69
C PHE A 302 -2.76 -1.25 9.67
N SER A 303 -3.17 -2.45 9.31
CA SER A 303 -3.75 -3.37 10.28
C SER A 303 -2.64 -3.93 11.18
N GLY A 304 -2.98 -4.26 12.43
CA GLY A 304 -2.04 -4.89 13.36
C GLY A 304 -1.60 -6.29 12.96
N ASP A 305 -2.25 -6.89 11.95
CA ASP A 305 -1.85 -8.16 11.34
C ASP A 305 -1.22 -8.01 9.95
N VAL A 306 -0.97 -6.77 9.50
CA VAL A 306 -0.23 -6.42 8.27
C VAL A 306 -0.92 -6.87 6.98
N LEU A 307 -2.13 -7.42 7.08
CA LEU A 307 -2.91 -7.88 5.95
C LEU A 307 -4.09 -6.94 5.67
N PRO A 308 -4.45 -6.75 4.41
CA PRO A 308 -5.64 -6.00 4.09
C PRO A 308 -6.90 -6.64 4.68
N TRP A 309 -7.87 -5.79 4.98
CA TRP A 309 -9.17 -6.18 5.48
C TRP A 309 -10.22 -5.90 4.42
N ILE A 310 -10.94 -6.96 4.06
CA ILE A 310 -11.99 -6.95 3.07
C ILE A 310 -13.21 -7.66 3.64
N GLY A 311 -14.40 -7.12 3.44
CA GLY A 311 -15.64 -7.77 3.82
C GLY A 311 -16.57 -6.88 4.64
N GLU A 312 -17.63 -7.49 5.16
CA GLU A 312 -18.71 -6.81 5.87
C GLU A 312 -18.28 -6.40 7.29
N ALA A 313 -18.51 -5.13 7.63
CA ALA A 313 -18.37 -4.59 8.96
C ALA A 313 -19.57 -5.02 9.81
N SER A 314 -19.46 -6.19 10.42
CA SER A 314 -20.48 -6.74 11.32
C SER A 314 -20.89 -5.75 12.43
N PRO A 315 -22.04 -5.94 13.09
CA PRO A 315 -22.46 -5.10 14.23
C PRO A 315 -21.39 -4.94 15.33
N GLY A 316 -20.58 -5.99 15.56
CA GLY A 316 -19.47 -5.94 16.52
C GLY A 316 -18.32 -5.02 16.10
N ILE A 317 -18.07 -4.88 14.79
CA ILE A 317 -17.04 -4.00 14.22
C ILE A 317 -17.55 -2.57 14.08
N SER A 318 -18.77 -2.43 13.56
CA SER A 318 -19.39 -1.11 13.39
C SER A 318 -19.79 -0.47 14.72
N LYS A 319 -19.95 -1.27 15.78
CA LYS A 319 -20.52 -0.88 17.08
C LYS A 319 -21.91 -0.24 16.96
N ARG A 320 -22.61 -0.48 15.85
CA ARG A 320 -23.99 -0.01 15.60
C ARG A 320 -24.94 -1.15 15.93
N LEU A 321 -25.59 -1.06 17.09
CA LEU A 321 -26.58 -2.01 17.57
C LEU A 321 -27.99 -1.54 17.18
N GLN A 322 -28.42 -1.83 15.95
CA GLN A 322 -29.82 -1.97 15.52
C GLN A 322 -29.93 -1.99 13.98
N GLY A 323 -30.91 -2.74 13.47
CA GLY A 323 -31.33 -2.71 12.07
C GLY A 323 -30.88 -3.92 11.23
N THR A 324 -31.79 -4.46 10.41
CA THR A 324 -31.58 -5.61 9.51
C THR A 324 -30.96 -5.24 8.15
N GLY A 325 -30.34 -4.06 8.07
CA GLY A 325 -29.69 -3.59 6.85
C GLY A 325 -28.45 -4.41 6.52
N LYS A 326 -28.38 -4.85 5.27
CA LYS A 326 -27.24 -5.60 4.73
C LYS A 326 -26.14 -4.63 4.30
N GLU A 327 -24.90 -5.02 4.59
CA GLU A 327 -23.70 -4.69 3.82
C GLU A 327 -23.15 -3.25 3.92
N ASP A 328 -22.46 -3.02 5.05
CA ASP A 328 -21.39 -2.01 5.17
C ASP A 328 -20.04 -2.71 4.91
N ALA A 329 -19.50 -2.60 3.70
CA ALA A 329 -18.28 -3.30 3.32
C ALA A 329 -17.05 -2.39 3.43
N MET A 330 -15.90 -2.97 3.75
CA MET A 330 -14.63 -2.24 3.85
C MET A 330 -13.58 -2.83 2.91
N CYS A 331 -12.69 -1.96 2.40
CA CYS A 331 -11.41 -2.34 1.81
C CYS A 331 -10.27 -1.48 2.38
N ALA A 332 -9.28 -2.14 2.98
CA ALA A 332 -8.02 -1.53 3.39
C ALA A 332 -6.82 -2.07 2.57
N ALA A 333 -6.95 -2.15 1.23
CA ALA A 333 -5.87 -2.60 0.33
C ALA A 333 -5.87 -1.88 -1.02
N CYS A 334 -4.68 -1.63 -1.58
CA CYS A 334 -4.55 -1.42 -3.02
C CYS A 334 -4.56 -2.78 -3.75
N GLY A 335 -5.24 -2.86 -4.90
CA GLY A 335 -5.22 -4.05 -5.77
C GLY A 335 -6.22 -5.16 -5.41
N ALA A 336 -7.11 -4.93 -4.45
CA ALA A 336 -8.17 -5.88 -4.09
C ALA A 336 -9.57 -5.38 -4.52
N ALA A 337 -9.65 -4.46 -5.48
CA ALA A 337 -10.92 -3.89 -5.91
C ALA A 337 -11.86 -4.94 -6.52
N GLU A 338 -11.35 -5.84 -7.37
CA GLU A 338 -12.11 -6.97 -7.93
C GLU A 338 -12.60 -7.92 -6.83
N GLU A 339 -11.72 -8.22 -5.87
CA GLU A 339 -12.00 -9.05 -4.69
C GLU A 339 -13.05 -8.43 -3.76
N VAL A 340 -13.10 -7.10 -3.67
CA VAL A 340 -14.11 -6.33 -2.94
C VAL A 340 -15.44 -6.35 -3.68
N VAL A 341 -15.44 -6.05 -4.98
CA VAL A 341 -16.65 -6.04 -5.81
C VAL A 341 -17.28 -7.44 -5.86
N ALA A 342 -16.48 -8.49 -6.03
CA ALA A 342 -16.94 -9.87 -5.99
C ALA A 342 -17.62 -10.23 -4.66
N ARG A 343 -17.04 -9.81 -3.53
CA ARG A 343 -17.60 -10.05 -2.19
C ARG A 343 -18.84 -9.22 -1.90
N VAL A 344 -18.84 -7.94 -2.28
CA VAL A 344 -19.95 -6.99 -2.02
C VAL A 344 -21.15 -7.26 -2.94
N LEU A 345 -20.91 -7.67 -4.19
CA LEU A 345 -22.00 -7.95 -5.14
C LEU A 345 -22.39 -9.43 -5.23
N ARG A 346 -21.75 -10.31 -4.44
CA ARG A 346 -21.98 -11.77 -4.42
C ARG A 346 -22.05 -12.40 -5.82
N VAL A 347 -21.14 -12.00 -6.71
CA VAL A 347 -21.09 -12.57 -8.06
C VAL A 347 -20.67 -14.04 -7.93
N GLU A 348 -21.63 -14.95 -8.06
CA GLU A 348 -21.38 -16.40 -8.09
C GLU A 348 -20.37 -16.71 -9.20
N GLY A 349 -19.27 -17.38 -8.84
CA GLY A 349 -18.19 -17.71 -9.78
C GLY A 349 -16.98 -16.77 -9.78
N ALA A 350 -16.92 -15.77 -8.88
CA ALA A 350 -15.70 -14.98 -8.70
C ALA A 350 -14.53 -15.84 -8.19
N VAL A 351 -13.55 -16.07 -9.06
CA VAL A 351 -12.33 -16.83 -8.80
C VAL A 351 -11.48 -16.06 -7.77
N GLY A 352 -11.20 -16.67 -6.61
CA GLY A 352 -10.03 -16.26 -5.80
C GLY A 352 -10.26 -15.58 -4.45
N VAL A 353 -11.39 -15.78 -3.76
CA VAL A 353 -11.58 -15.26 -2.38
C VAL A 353 -10.46 -15.74 -1.45
N ILE A 354 -9.55 -14.83 -1.08
CA ILE A 354 -8.52 -15.09 -0.07
C ILE A 354 -9.13 -14.85 1.31
N GLU A 355 -9.66 -15.92 1.92
CA GLU A 355 -10.32 -15.88 3.23
C GLU A 355 -9.47 -15.23 4.33
N VAL A 356 -8.14 -15.30 4.24
CA VAL A 356 -7.26 -14.63 5.22
C VAL A 356 -7.32 -13.10 5.16
N MET A 357 -7.92 -12.52 4.12
CA MET A 357 -8.20 -11.09 4.02
C MET A 357 -9.55 -10.70 4.61
N ASP A 358 -10.39 -11.66 5.01
CA ASP A 358 -11.72 -11.36 5.52
C ASP A 358 -11.66 -10.67 6.89
N VAL A 359 -12.45 -9.62 7.04
CA VAL A 359 -12.57 -8.91 8.32
C VAL A 359 -13.58 -9.64 9.23
N THR A 360 -13.12 -10.12 10.39
CA THR A 360 -13.98 -10.74 11.42
C THR A 360 -13.74 -10.08 12.77
N VAL A 361 -14.70 -10.20 13.69
CA VAL A 361 -14.55 -9.66 15.05
C VAL A 361 -13.32 -10.26 15.74
N GLU A 362 -13.14 -11.58 15.64
CA GLU A 362 -12.01 -12.27 16.26
C GLU A 362 -10.68 -11.82 15.68
N ARG A 363 -10.64 -11.56 14.36
CA ARG A 363 -9.43 -11.06 13.69
C ARG A 363 -9.09 -9.65 14.12
N VAL A 364 -10.10 -8.77 14.19
CA VAL A 364 -9.93 -7.39 14.67
C VAL A 364 -9.41 -7.40 16.10
N GLU A 365 -10.00 -8.18 17.00
CA GLU A 365 -9.51 -8.28 18.38
C GLU A 365 -8.08 -8.80 18.47
N ARG A 366 -7.70 -9.83 17.68
CA ARG A 366 -6.31 -10.32 17.61
C ARG A 366 -5.33 -9.31 17.03
N ALA A 367 -5.81 -8.41 16.18
CA ALA A 367 -5.00 -7.36 15.57
C ALA A 367 -4.87 -6.13 16.45
N LYS A 368 -5.61 -6.04 17.57
CA LYS A 368 -5.38 -4.99 18.57
C LYS A 368 -4.06 -5.25 19.28
N GLY A 369 -3.30 -4.18 19.45
CA GLY A 369 -1.95 -4.25 20.01
C GLY A 369 -0.93 -3.72 19.02
N TRP A 370 0.14 -3.16 19.56
CA TRP A 370 1.15 -2.42 18.81
C TRP A 370 2.42 -3.26 18.63
N GLU A 371 2.56 -4.37 19.35
CA GLU A 371 3.79 -5.19 19.35
C GLU A 371 4.09 -5.78 17.97
N ARG A 372 3.07 -6.28 17.27
CA ARG A 372 3.23 -6.85 15.92
C ARG A 372 3.59 -5.80 14.88
N LEU A 373 2.99 -4.61 15.00
CA LEU A 373 3.28 -3.49 14.10
C LEU A 373 4.70 -2.96 14.33
N VAL A 374 5.12 -2.81 15.59
CA VAL A 374 6.48 -2.42 15.97
C VAL A 374 7.49 -3.45 15.50
N GLY A 375 7.21 -4.75 15.71
CA GLY A 375 8.05 -5.84 15.21
C GLY A 375 8.18 -5.89 13.68
N MET A 376 7.17 -5.44 12.93
CA MET A 376 7.29 -5.35 11.46
C MET A 376 8.28 -4.28 11.02
N PHE A 377 8.34 -3.13 11.70
CA PHE A 377 9.22 -2.02 11.32
C PHE A 377 10.62 -2.14 11.89
N PHE A 378 10.82 -2.93 12.95
CA PHE A 378 12.06 -2.97 13.73
C PHE A 378 12.60 -4.37 14.05
N GLY A 379 11.94 -5.44 13.59
CA GLY A 379 12.28 -6.82 13.94
C GLY A 379 12.50 -7.74 12.75
#